data_AF-A0A250XF76-F1
#
_entry.id   AF-A0A250XF76-F1
#
_cell.length_a   1.000
_cell.length_b   1.000
_cell.length_c   1.000
_cell.angle_alpha   90.00
_cell.angle_beta   90.00
_cell.angle_gamma   90.00
#
_symmetry.space_group_name_H-M   'P 1'
#
loop_
_entity.id
_entity.type
_entity.pdbx_description
1 polymer ?
#
loop_
_entity_poly.entity_id
_entity_poly.type
_entity_poly.pdbx_seq_one_letter_code
_entity_poly.pdbx_strand_id
1 'polypeptide(L)'
;MTLEYKSTENIAVAERYAGITTGLACVSCAAEKSDKLYEQALDLTRKTKYDEACRAFEQLLNSYPGHAKGWISYGQMQKKRLIQSCGKQGQPLTSDDLVTTSSAGGPVDPKVYQGMKSVLERGIAAVEAADSGQAAASVIQALGLLELQYNHPVAALSHLEKAVSLDSKLKPVLSWRAVREARSQQAADHESRK
;
A
#
# COMPACT_ATOMS: atom_id res chain seq x y z
N MET A 1 -17.25 61.69 33.85
CA MET A 1 -17.67 60.31 33.54
C MET A 1 -16.51 59.60 32.88
N THR A 2 -15.78 58.86 33.71
CA THR A 2 -14.58 58.08 33.43
C THR A 2 -14.97 56.68 32.97
N LEU A 3 -14.48 56.24 31.81
CA LEU A 3 -14.36 54.81 31.50
C LEU A 3 -13.00 54.58 30.83
N GLU A 4 -11.97 54.48 31.68
CA GLU A 4 -10.68 53.92 31.32
C GLU A 4 -10.81 52.41 31.20
N TYR A 5 -10.59 51.88 29.99
CA TYR A 5 -10.61 50.45 29.71
C TYR A 5 -9.24 49.85 30.05
N LYS A 6 -9.11 49.32 31.27
CA LYS A 6 -7.95 48.54 31.70
C LYS A 6 -8.00 47.16 31.02
N SER A 7 -7.13 46.95 30.04
CA SER A 7 -6.84 45.62 29.48
C SER A 7 -5.41 45.24 29.84
N THR A 8 -5.23 44.77 31.06
CA THR A 8 -3.97 44.20 31.56
C THR A 8 -4.32 42.95 32.35
N GLU A 9 -4.73 41.89 31.66
CA GLU A 9 -4.88 40.55 32.23
C GLU A 9 -4.95 39.54 31.07
N ASN A 10 -3.78 39.12 30.59
CA ASN A 10 -3.61 37.83 29.90
C ASN A 10 -2.12 37.46 29.77
N ILE A 11 -1.37 37.67 30.86
CA ILE A 11 -0.02 37.12 31.05
C ILE A 11 -0.15 36.04 32.12
N ALA A 12 -0.81 34.91 31.80
CA ALA A 12 -0.90 33.76 32.70
C ALA A 12 -1.25 32.42 31.99
N VAL A 13 -0.84 32.23 30.72
CA VAL A 13 -0.94 30.91 30.05
C VAL A 13 0.37 30.52 29.36
N ALA A 14 1.49 31.11 29.76
CA ALA A 14 2.80 30.89 29.12
C ALA A 14 3.71 29.86 29.84
N GLU A 15 3.26 29.22 30.93
CA GLU A 15 4.13 28.35 31.75
C GLU A 15 3.62 26.90 31.88
N ARG A 16 3.14 26.32 30.77
CA ARG A 16 2.80 24.88 30.74
C ARG A 16 3.35 24.08 29.55
N TYR A 17 4.39 24.60 28.89
CA TYR A 17 5.05 23.93 27.75
C TYR A 17 6.56 23.76 27.92
N ALA A 18 7.07 23.69 29.15
CA ALA A 18 8.49 23.45 29.43
C ALA A 18 8.77 22.00 29.88
N GLY A 19 8.15 20.99 29.24
CA GLY A 19 8.26 19.59 29.68
C GLY A 19 8.19 18.50 28.60
N ILE A 20 8.30 18.81 27.31
CA ILE A 20 8.21 17.81 26.23
C ILE A 20 9.36 18.00 25.23
N THR A 21 10.61 17.78 25.64
CA THR A 21 11.74 17.72 24.68
C THR A 21 12.58 16.45 24.80
N THR A 22 12.31 15.56 25.75
CA THR A 22 13.01 14.28 25.92
C THR A 22 12.34 13.11 25.21
N GLY A 23 11.79 13.33 24.01
CA GLY A 23 11.10 12.31 23.20
C GLY A 23 11.51 12.21 21.73
N LEU A 24 12.45 13.03 21.25
CA LEU A 24 12.83 13.07 19.82
C LEU A 24 13.95 12.10 19.43
N ALA A 25 14.51 11.34 20.37
CA ALA A 25 15.65 10.45 20.12
C ALA A 25 15.29 9.02 19.64
N CYS A 26 14.01 8.67 19.45
CA CYS A 26 13.63 7.27 19.13
C CYS A 26 13.06 7.04 17.72
N VAL A 27 12.71 8.09 16.96
CA VAL A 27 12.11 7.91 15.62
C VAL A 27 13.15 7.49 14.57
N SER A 28 14.37 8.04 14.62
CA SER A 28 15.43 7.71 13.66
C SER A 28 15.93 6.27 13.81
N CYS A 29 16.15 5.81 15.04
CA CYS A 29 16.61 4.45 15.31
C CYS A 29 15.58 3.37 14.90
N ALA A 30 14.29 3.67 15.04
CA ALA A 30 13.21 2.76 14.63
C ALA A 30 13.14 2.62 13.10
N ALA A 31 13.28 3.74 12.36
CA ALA A 31 13.29 3.75 10.91
C ALA A 31 14.53 3.05 10.32
N GLU A 32 15.73 3.31 10.86
CA GLU A 32 16.95 2.64 10.41
C GLU A 32 16.89 1.12 10.63
N LYS A 33 16.26 0.68 11.73
CA LYS A 33 16.09 -0.74 12.02
C LYS A 33 15.07 -1.39 11.08
N SER A 34 13.97 -0.71 10.74
CA SER A 34 13.01 -1.23 9.75
C SER A 34 13.64 -1.33 8.36
N ASP A 35 14.46 -0.35 7.96
CA ASP A 35 15.14 -0.36 6.66
C ASP A 35 16.13 -1.53 6.54
N LYS A 36 16.91 -1.80 7.59
CA LYS A 36 17.84 -2.95 7.61
C LYS A 36 17.11 -4.28 7.48
N LEU A 37 16.00 -4.46 8.21
CA LEU A 37 15.19 -5.68 8.13
C LEU A 37 14.53 -5.82 6.74
N TYR A 38 14.11 -4.71 6.16
CA TYR A 38 13.54 -4.66 4.82
C TYR A 38 14.56 -5.05 3.74
N GLU A 39 15.76 -4.48 3.76
CA GLU A 39 16.82 -4.85 2.82
C GLU A 39 17.24 -6.31 2.95
N GLN A 40 17.30 -6.84 4.19
CA GLN A 40 17.57 -8.27 4.41
C GLN A 40 16.50 -9.15 3.73
N ALA A 41 15.22 -8.81 3.84
CA ALA A 41 14.14 -9.56 3.20
C ALA A 41 14.21 -9.48 1.66
N LEU A 42 14.57 -8.31 1.12
CA LEU A 42 14.80 -8.12 -0.30
C LEU A 42 15.99 -8.95 -0.81
N ASP A 43 17.09 -8.99 -0.09
CA ASP A 43 18.26 -9.80 -0.46
C ASP A 43 17.95 -11.29 -0.50
N LEU A 44 17.17 -11.80 0.45
CA LEU A 44 16.70 -13.19 0.42
C LEU A 44 15.79 -13.45 -0.77
N THR A 45 14.94 -12.48 -1.12
CA THR A 45 14.08 -12.54 -2.32
C THR A 45 14.90 -12.59 -3.61
N ARG A 46 15.92 -11.74 -3.74
CA ARG A 46 16.84 -11.71 -4.89
C ARG A 46 17.60 -13.03 -5.04
N LYS A 47 17.95 -13.67 -3.92
CA LYS A 47 18.58 -15.00 -3.88
C LYS A 47 17.59 -16.15 -4.10
N THR A 48 16.33 -15.88 -4.42
CA THR A 48 15.25 -16.88 -4.63
C THR A 48 14.98 -17.79 -3.41
N LYS A 49 15.44 -17.38 -2.22
CA LYS A 49 15.22 -18.09 -0.96
C LYS A 49 13.86 -17.66 -0.36
N TYR A 50 12.77 -17.99 -1.04
CA TYR A 50 11.46 -17.42 -0.70
C TYR A 50 10.96 -17.78 0.69
N ASP A 51 11.22 -19.00 1.17
CA ASP A 51 10.74 -19.39 2.51
C ASP A 51 11.49 -18.61 3.62
N GLU A 52 12.79 -18.36 3.46
CA GLU A 52 13.56 -17.48 4.34
C GLU A 52 13.08 -16.02 4.21
N ALA A 53 12.84 -15.55 2.98
CA ALA A 53 12.33 -14.21 2.73
C ALA A 53 10.95 -13.98 3.37
N CYS A 54 10.04 -14.96 3.31
CA CYS A 54 8.75 -14.91 3.99
C CYS A 54 8.93 -14.67 5.50
N ARG A 55 9.82 -15.43 6.15
CA ARG A 55 10.08 -15.27 7.59
C ARG A 55 10.65 -13.89 7.91
N ALA A 56 11.55 -13.37 7.07
CA ALA A 56 12.12 -12.04 7.23
C ALA A 56 11.07 -10.93 7.07
N PHE A 57 10.18 -11.03 6.09
CA PHE A 57 9.07 -10.10 5.93
C PHE A 57 8.10 -10.16 7.11
N GLU A 58 7.72 -11.35 7.57
CA GLU A 58 6.84 -11.51 8.74
C GLU A 58 7.50 -10.89 9.99
N GLN A 59 8.80 -11.07 10.20
CA GLN A 59 9.53 -10.43 11.29
C GLN A 59 9.51 -8.89 11.20
N LEU A 60 9.78 -8.34 10.02
CA LEU A 60 9.71 -6.91 9.75
C LEU A 60 8.32 -6.36 10.07
N LEU A 61 7.28 -6.98 9.52
CA LEU A 61 5.91 -6.47 9.55
C LEU A 61 5.22 -6.68 10.90
N ASN A 62 5.63 -7.70 11.66
CA ASN A 62 5.24 -7.83 13.07
C ASN A 62 5.82 -6.72 13.95
N SER A 63 7.03 -6.26 13.63
CA SER A 63 7.70 -5.18 14.37
C SER A 63 7.24 -3.79 13.91
N TYR A 64 6.92 -3.66 12.62
CA TYR A 64 6.59 -2.40 11.96
C TYR A 64 5.36 -2.57 11.05
N PRO A 65 4.15 -2.69 11.63
CA PRO A 65 2.92 -2.95 10.86
C PRO A 65 2.60 -1.83 9.86
N GLY A 66 3.01 -0.59 10.15
CA GLY A 66 2.86 0.58 9.26
C GLY A 66 3.79 0.60 8.04
N HIS A 67 4.68 -0.39 7.87
CA HIS A 67 5.68 -0.38 6.80
C HIS A 67 5.09 -0.79 5.43
N ALA A 68 4.38 0.14 4.77
CA ALA A 68 3.67 -0.11 3.50
C ALA A 68 4.53 -0.75 2.41
N LYS A 69 5.77 -0.26 2.19
CA LYS A 69 6.70 -0.83 1.20
C LYS A 69 6.98 -2.30 1.46
N GLY A 70 6.98 -2.71 2.73
CA GLY A 70 7.22 -4.08 3.17
C GLY A 70 6.07 -5.00 2.78
N TRP A 71 4.82 -4.60 3.06
CA TRP A 71 3.62 -5.33 2.64
C TRP A 71 3.53 -5.49 1.12
N ILE A 72 3.78 -4.42 0.36
CA ILE A 72 3.75 -4.44 -1.10
C ILE A 72 4.83 -5.39 -1.64
N SER A 73 6.06 -5.29 -1.12
CA SER A 73 7.17 -6.14 -1.53
C SER A 73 6.93 -7.60 -1.17
N TYR A 74 6.32 -7.88 -0.02
CA TYR A 74 5.97 -9.23 0.40
C TYR A 74 4.92 -9.84 -0.56
N GLY A 75 3.88 -9.09 -0.93
CA GLY A 75 2.91 -9.52 -1.93
C GLY A 75 3.55 -9.85 -3.28
N GLN A 76 4.43 -8.97 -3.78
CA GLN A 76 5.16 -9.19 -5.03
C GLN A 76 6.09 -10.42 -4.96
N MET A 77 6.75 -10.63 -3.82
CA MET A 77 7.58 -11.82 -3.61
C MET A 77 6.75 -13.10 -3.64
N GLN A 78 5.57 -13.11 -3.01
CA GLN A 78 4.66 -14.26 -3.03
C GLN A 78 4.19 -14.58 -4.44
N LYS A 79 3.91 -13.54 -5.25
CA LYS A 79 3.65 -13.71 -6.69
C LYS A 79 4.81 -14.44 -7.37
N LYS A 80 6.07 -14.00 -7.16
CA LYS A 80 7.27 -14.64 -7.74
C LYS A 80 7.45 -16.09 -7.27
N ARG A 81 7.31 -16.35 -5.97
CA ARG A 81 7.41 -17.69 -5.36
C ARG A 81 6.42 -18.67 -6.00
N LEU A 82 5.16 -18.26 -6.15
CA LEU A 82 4.11 -19.12 -6.69
C LEU A 82 4.28 -19.35 -8.20
N ILE A 83 4.68 -18.34 -8.96
CA ILE A 83 4.99 -18.50 -10.40
C ILE A 83 6.14 -19.51 -10.57
N GLN A 84 7.21 -19.40 -9.77
CA GLN A 84 8.34 -20.32 -9.82
C GLN A 84 7.94 -21.75 -9.43
N SER A 85 7.06 -21.91 -8.43
CA SER A 85 6.56 -23.22 -8.01
C SER A 85 5.64 -23.88 -9.06
N CYS A 86 4.96 -23.10 -9.91
CA CYS A 86 4.11 -23.64 -10.98
C CYS A 86 4.90 -24.08 -12.23
N GLY A 87 6.24 -24.05 -12.20
CA GLY A 87 7.10 -24.56 -13.28
C GLY A 87 7.09 -23.73 -14.57
N LYS A 88 6.30 -22.65 -14.63
CA LYS A 88 6.34 -21.67 -15.73
C LYS A 88 7.45 -20.68 -15.43
N GLN A 89 8.63 -20.87 -16.02
CA GLN A 89 9.68 -19.84 -16.00
C GLN A 89 9.15 -18.59 -16.71
N GLY A 90 8.60 -17.67 -15.93
CA GLY A 90 8.09 -16.39 -16.43
C GLY A 90 9.27 -15.54 -16.89
N GLN A 91 9.21 -15.11 -18.16
CA GLN A 91 10.07 -14.03 -18.63
C GLN A 91 9.95 -12.80 -17.71
N PRO A 92 11.04 -12.06 -17.49
CA PRO A 92 10.98 -10.83 -16.73
C PRO A 92 10.05 -9.84 -17.44
N LEU A 93 9.03 -9.36 -16.72
CA LEU A 93 8.18 -8.25 -17.16
C LEU A 93 9.08 -7.02 -17.34
N THR A 94 9.36 -6.66 -18.59
CA THR A 94 10.05 -5.40 -18.92
C THR A 94 9.05 -4.26 -18.84
N SER A 95 9.55 -3.04 -18.65
CA SER A 95 8.74 -1.82 -18.48
C SER A 95 7.85 -1.47 -19.68
N ASP A 96 8.08 -2.09 -20.83
CA ASP A 96 7.34 -1.81 -22.08
C ASP A 96 5.99 -2.54 -22.17
N ASP A 97 5.74 -3.54 -21.31
CA ASP A 97 4.51 -4.36 -21.37
C ASP A 97 3.31 -3.74 -20.63
N LEU A 98 3.46 -2.57 -19.99
CA LEU A 98 2.34 -1.92 -19.30
C LEU A 98 1.29 -1.33 -20.27
N VAL A 99 1.55 -1.35 -21.59
CA VAL A 99 0.68 -0.77 -22.63
C VAL A 99 0.00 -1.81 -23.52
N THR A 100 0.35 -3.10 -23.44
CA THR A 100 -0.26 -4.12 -24.31
C THR A 100 -0.71 -5.36 -23.52
N THR A 101 -1.73 -5.20 -22.68
CA THR A 101 -2.57 -6.34 -22.24
C THR A 101 -3.91 -6.27 -22.94
N SER A 102 -3.90 -6.36 -24.26
CA SER A 102 -5.01 -6.91 -25.00
C SER A 102 -4.48 -8.11 -25.79
N SER A 103 -5.16 -9.24 -25.61
CA SER A 103 -5.13 -10.46 -26.44
C SER A 103 -4.16 -11.62 -26.15
N ALA A 104 -3.33 -11.62 -25.09
CA ALA A 104 -2.51 -12.82 -24.78
C ALA A 104 -2.38 -13.16 -23.28
N GLY A 105 -3.26 -12.63 -22.43
CA GLY A 105 -3.34 -12.99 -21.01
C GLY A 105 -3.96 -14.38 -20.85
N GLY A 106 -3.14 -15.43 -20.88
CA GLY A 106 -3.58 -16.75 -20.40
C GLY A 106 -4.09 -16.64 -18.95
N PRO A 107 -5.02 -17.51 -18.52
CA PRO A 107 -5.57 -17.46 -17.18
C PRO A 107 -4.44 -17.54 -16.16
N VAL A 108 -4.22 -16.45 -15.43
CA VAL A 108 -3.24 -16.41 -14.36
C VAL A 108 -3.74 -17.32 -13.25
N ASP A 109 -2.84 -18.14 -12.70
CA ASP A 109 -3.20 -19.14 -11.69
C ASP A 109 -3.90 -18.47 -10.49
N PRO A 110 -5.14 -18.88 -10.15
CA PRO A 110 -5.89 -18.33 -9.03
C PRO A 110 -5.14 -18.36 -7.70
N LYS A 111 -4.20 -19.31 -7.51
CA LYS A 111 -3.38 -19.39 -6.30
C LYS A 111 -2.41 -18.22 -6.18
N VAL A 112 -1.84 -17.76 -7.31
CA VAL A 112 -0.92 -16.62 -7.34
C VAL A 112 -1.63 -15.34 -6.92
N TYR A 113 -2.83 -15.13 -7.48
CA TYR A 113 -3.71 -14.02 -7.10
C TYR A 113 -4.05 -14.06 -5.61
N GLN A 114 -4.56 -15.21 -5.13
CA GLN A 114 -5.01 -15.34 -3.75
C GLN A 114 -3.87 -15.16 -2.74
N GLY A 115 -2.67 -15.65 -3.05
CA GLY A 115 -1.49 -15.49 -2.19
C GLY A 115 -1.07 -14.03 -2.03
N MET A 116 -1.04 -13.27 -3.12
CA MET A 116 -0.71 -11.84 -3.05
C MET A 116 -1.83 -11.02 -2.40
N LYS A 117 -3.08 -11.29 -2.75
CA LYS A 117 -4.26 -10.64 -2.18
C LYS A 117 -4.32 -10.79 -0.66
N SER A 118 -4.16 -12.01 -0.16
CA SER A 118 -4.19 -12.28 1.29
C SER A 118 -3.12 -11.50 2.06
N VAL A 119 -1.92 -11.32 1.49
CA VAL A 119 -0.85 -10.52 2.12
C VAL A 119 -1.22 -9.04 2.15
N LEU A 120 -1.75 -8.50 1.06
CA LEU A 120 -2.14 -7.09 1.00
C LEU A 120 -3.33 -6.79 1.92
N GLU A 121 -4.32 -7.68 2.01
CA GLU A 121 -5.45 -7.54 2.93
C GLU A 121 -4.99 -7.55 4.40
N ARG A 122 -4.07 -8.46 4.77
CA ARG A 122 -3.42 -8.44 6.09
C ARG A 122 -2.68 -7.13 6.33
N GLY A 123 -1.99 -6.61 5.30
CA GLY A 123 -1.29 -5.34 5.38
C GLY A 123 -2.22 -4.14 5.58
N ILE A 124 -3.37 -4.11 4.90
CA ILE A 124 -4.37 -3.05 5.11
C ILE A 124 -4.85 -3.07 6.56
N ALA A 125 -5.23 -4.24 7.08
CA ALA A 125 -5.68 -4.37 8.47
C ALA A 125 -4.60 -3.94 9.48
N ALA A 126 -3.34 -4.33 9.24
CA ALA A 126 -2.22 -3.97 10.12
C ALA A 126 -1.89 -2.48 10.08
N VAL A 127 -1.96 -1.85 8.91
CA VAL A 127 -1.64 -0.43 8.74
C VAL A 127 -2.78 0.46 9.21
N GLU A 128 -4.03 0.07 8.99
CA GLU A 128 -5.21 0.73 9.56
C GLU A 128 -5.17 0.69 11.09
N ALA A 129 -4.76 -0.43 11.70
CA ALA A 129 -4.55 -0.53 13.14
C ALA A 129 -3.36 0.31 13.67
N ALA A 130 -2.43 0.72 12.80
CA ALA A 130 -1.30 1.58 13.14
C ALA A 130 -1.58 3.07 12.88
N ASP A 131 -2.84 3.44 12.56
CA ASP A 131 -3.29 4.81 12.26
C ASP A 131 -2.48 5.55 11.18
N SER A 132 -1.86 4.82 10.26
CA SER A 132 -1.03 5.39 9.19
C SER A 132 -1.79 5.49 7.87
N GLY A 133 -2.59 6.55 7.71
CA GLY A 133 -3.45 6.75 6.54
C GLY A 133 -2.72 6.74 5.19
N GLN A 134 -1.53 7.34 5.11
CA GLN A 134 -0.71 7.36 3.88
C GLN A 134 -0.15 5.98 3.53
N ALA A 135 0.27 5.21 4.53
CA ALA A 135 0.73 3.85 4.35
C ALA A 135 -0.43 2.96 3.89
N ALA A 136 -1.63 3.13 4.47
CA ALA A 136 -2.82 2.38 4.09
C ALA A 136 -3.20 2.68 2.63
N ALA A 137 -3.18 3.96 2.22
CA ALA A 137 -3.45 4.38 0.86
C ALA A 137 -2.55 3.65 -0.16
N SER A 138 -1.26 3.53 0.14
CA SER A 138 -0.28 2.86 -0.74
C SER A 138 -0.55 1.36 -0.88
N VAL A 139 -0.88 0.67 0.22
CA VAL A 139 -1.18 -0.78 0.19
C VAL A 139 -2.52 -1.04 -0.52
N ILE A 140 -3.55 -0.21 -0.26
CA ILE A 140 -4.85 -0.29 -0.94
C ILE A 140 -4.70 -0.02 -2.45
N GLN A 141 -3.88 0.96 -2.84
CA GLN A 141 -3.59 1.21 -4.24
C GLN A 141 -2.95 -0.03 -4.89
N ALA A 142 -1.96 -0.65 -4.24
CA ALA A 142 -1.33 -1.86 -4.74
C ALA A 142 -2.33 -3.03 -4.91
N LEU A 143 -3.31 -3.15 -4.01
CA LEU A 143 -4.41 -4.11 -4.15
C LEU A 143 -5.30 -3.76 -5.34
N GLY A 144 -5.68 -2.50 -5.52
CA GLY A 144 -6.46 -2.05 -6.69
C GLY A 144 -5.76 -2.35 -8.02
N LEU A 145 -4.43 -2.15 -8.08
CA LEU A 145 -3.63 -2.50 -9.26
C LEU A 145 -3.54 -4.01 -9.49
N LEU A 146 -3.45 -4.80 -8.41
CA LEU A 146 -3.53 -6.25 -8.51
C LEU A 146 -4.88 -6.67 -9.13
N GLU A 147 -5.98 -6.13 -8.65
CA GLU A 147 -7.33 -6.46 -9.16
C GLU A 147 -7.48 -6.12 -10.65
N LEU A 148 -6.87 -5.01 -11.13
CA LEU A 148 -6.83 -4.70 -12.56
C LEU A 148 -6.07 -5.76 -13.38
N GLN A 149 -4.92 -6.23 -12.88
CA GLN A 149 -4.11 -7.25 -13.57
C GLN A 149 -4.83 -8.59 -13.72
N TYR A 150 -5.77 -8.88 -12.82
CA TYR A 150 -6.51 -10.15 -12.77
C TYR A 150 -7.95 -10.03 -13.26
N ASN A 151 -8.28 -8.95 -13.98
CA ASN A 151 -9.59 -8.70 -14.59
C ASN A 151 -10.75 -8.62 -13.57
N HIS A 152 -10.52 -7.98 -12.43
CA HIS A 152 -11.55 -7.63 -11.45
C HIS A 152 -11.76 -6.10 -11.39
N PRO A 153 -12.30 -5.49 -12.46
CA PRO A 153 -12.36 -4.03 -12.61
C PRO A 153 -13.19 -3.35 -11.52
N VAL A 154 -14.30 -3.94 -11.09
CA VAL A 154 -15.19 -3.34 -10.08
C VAL A 154 -14.50 -3.25 -8.71
N ALA A 155 -13.84 -4.33 -8.28
CA ALA A 155 -13.08 -4.35 -7.03
C ALA A 155 -11.89 -3.39 -7.11
N ALA A 156 -11.20 -3.37 -8.26
CA ALA A 156 -10.10 -2.44 -8.50
C ALA A 156 -10.53 -0.98 -8.32
N LEU A 157 -11.63 -0.56 -8.94
CA LEU A 157 -12.14 0.80 -8.84
C LEU A 157 -12.43 1.20 -7.39
N SER A 158 -13.14 0.35 -6.66
CA SER A 158 -13.45 0.58 -5.24
C SER A 158 -12.19 0.79 -4.41
N HIS A 159 -11.17 -0.06 -4.59
CA HIS A 159 -9.89 0.09 -3.89
C HIS A 159 -9.14 1.37 -4.30
N LEU A 160 -9.05 1.68 -5.59
CA LEU A 160 -8.34 2.86 -6.07
C LEU A 160 -9.01 4.17 -5.61
N GLU A 161 -10.34 4.22 -5.56
CA GLU A 161 -11.08 5.35 -5.02
C GLU A 161 -10.87 5.49 -3.51
N LYS A 162 -10.88 4.38 -2.74
CA LYS A 162 -10.52 4.37 -1.31
C LYS A 162 -9.08 4.83 -1.09
N ALA A 163 -8.13 4.43 -1.93
CA ALA A 163 -6.74 4.89 -1.82
C ALA A 163 -6.62 6.41 -2.02
N VAL A 164 -7.35 6.96 -3.00
CA VAL A 164 -7.33 8.41 -3.31
C VAL A 164 -8.03 9.25 -2.24
N SER A 165 -9.06 8.71 -1.57
CA SER A 165 -9.69 9.41 -0.45
C SER A 165 -8.76 9.51 0.77
N LEU A 166 -7.87 8.54 0.96
CA LEU A 166 -6.85 8.56 2.01
C LEU A 166 -5.63 9.41 1.64
N ASP A 167 -5.17 9.37 0.39
CA ASP A 167 -4.10 10.22 -0.11
C ASP A 167 -4.47 10.88 -1.45
N SER A 168 -4.75 12.17 -1.38
CA SER A 168 -5.09 12.99 -2.54
C SER A 168 -3.99 13.08 -3.60
N LYS A 169 -2.74 12.75 -3.28
CA LYS A 169 -1.63 12.69 -4.25
C LYS A 169 -1.81 11.56 -5.26
N LEU A 170 -2.60 10.53 -4.92
CA LEU A 170 -2.86 9.38 -5.79
C LEU A 170 -3.94 9.65 -6.86
N LYS A 171 -4.56 10.84 -6.88
CA LYS A 171 -5.56 11.24 -7.89
C LYS A 171 -5.20 10.90 -9.34
N PRO A 172 -3.93 11.06 -9.81
CA PRO A 172 -3.56 10.72 -11.19
C PRO A 172 -3.86 9.26 -11.57
N VAL A 173 -3.90 8.34 -10.61
CA VAL A 173 -4.20 6.92 -10.85
C VAL A 173 -5.61 6.73 -11.43
N LEU A 174 -6.56 7.60 -11.06
CA LEU A 174 -7.93 7.53 -11.58
C LEU A 174 -8.05 7.92 -13.06
N SER A 175 -7.02 8.55 -13.62
CA SER A 175 -6.98 8.96 -15.03
C SER A 175 -6.41 7.88 -15.95
N TRP A 176 -5.88 6.80 -15.39
CA TRP A 176 -5.28 5.71 -16.17
C TRP A 176 -6.30 5.09 -17.12
N ARG A 177 -5.83 4.70 -18.32
CA ARG A 177 -6.70 4.16 -19.37
C ARG A 177 -7.52 2.96 -18.87
N ALA A 178 -6.88 1.98 -18.24
CA ALA A 178 -7.54 0.80 -17.70
C ALA A 178 -8.63 1.14 -16.67
N VAL A 179 -8.42 2.18 -15.85
CA VAL A 179 -9.41 2.64 -14.85
C VAL A 179 -10.60 3.31 -15.52
N ARG A 180 -10.35 4.13 -16.56
CA ARG A 180 -11.41 4.77 -17.34
C ARG A 180 -12.24 3.74 -18.10
N GLU A 181 -11.60 2.74 -18.69
CA GLU A 181 -12.27 1.62 -19.36
C GLU A 181 -13.11 0.81 -18.37
N ALA A 182 -12.57 0.47 -17.18
CA ALA A 182 -13.30 -0.19 -16.12
C ALA A 182 -14.55 0.59 -15.68
N ARG A 183 -14.46 1.92 -15.54
CA ARG A 183 -15.62 2.78 -15.21
C ARG A 183 -16.66 2.80 -16.32
N SER A 184 -16.22 2.89 -17.57
CA SER A 184 -17.11 2.86 -18.74
C SER A 184 -17.86 1.53 -18.81
N GLN A 185 -17.18 0.41 -18.57
CA GLN A 185 -17.79 -0.91 -18.54
C GLN A 185 -18.82 -1.02 -17.41
N GLN A 186 -18.47 -0.57 -16.20
CA GLN A 186 -19.38 -0.58 -15.06
C GLN A 186 -20.65 0.25 -15.32
N ALA A 187 -20.53 1.39 -16.00
CA ALA A 187 -21.68 2.22 -16.37
C ALA A 187 -22.60 1.51 -17.39
N ALA A 188 -22.02 0.88 -18.41
CA ALA A 188 -22.78 0.12 -19.41
C ALA A 188 -23.48 -1.11 -18.80
N ASP A 189 -22.80 -1.82 -17.89
CA ASP A 189 -23.37 -2.97 -17.17
C ASP A 189 -24.54 -2.55 -16.27
N HIS A 190 -24.49 -1.35 -15.69
CA HIS A 190 -25.58 -0.80 -14.88
C HIS A 190 -26.77 -0.35 -15.73
N GLU A 191 -26.54 0.14 -16.95
CA GLU A 191 -27.60 0.54 -17.89
C GLU A 191 -28.34 -0.67 -18.48
N SER A 192 -27.63 -1.76 -18.81
CA SER A 192 -28.23 -2.99 -19.34
C SER A 192 -29.11 -3.78 -18.36
N ARG A 193 -29.05 -3.45 -17.06
CA ARG A 193 -29.86 -4.09 -16.00
C ARG A 193 -31.14 -3.32 -15.65
N LYS A 194 -31.33 -2.13 -16.22
CA LYS A 194 -32.55 -1.32 -16.04
C LYS A 194 -33.59 -1.70 -17.08
#